data_AF-A0A5D3J0E3-F1
#
_entry.id   AF-A0A5D3J0E3-F1
#
_cell.length_a   1.000
_cell.length_b   1.000
_cell.length_c   1.000
_cell.angle_alpha   90.00
_cell.angle_beta   90.00
_cell.angle_gamma   90.00
#
_symmetry.space_group_name_H-M   'P 1'
#
loop_
_entity.id
_entity.type
_entity.pdbx_description
1 polymer ?
#
loop_
_entity_poly.entity_id
_entity_poly.type
_entity_poly.pdbx_seq_one_letter_code
_entity_poly.pdbx_strand_id
1 'polypeptide(L)'
;MRTIHAAMLAGCLCCALMPAFAKDAGWQWYNEKLKPHDEERKAAPAAPPPQMDILEKLATLQAATKRSLYEAILYPSSENFVKYFRLQNYWTQQAGLFSMSAK
;
A
#
# COMPACT_ATOMS: atom_id res chain seq x y z
N MET A 1 38.47 38.19 20.11
CA MET A 1 38.44 37.02 19.20
C MET A 1 38.32 35.64 19.89
N ARG A 2 38.40 35.51 21.22
CA ARG A 2 38.24 34.19 21.90
C ARG A 2 36.78 33.76 22.13
N THR A 3 35.86 34.71 22.26
CA THR A 3 34.43 34.48 22.55
C THR A 3 33.66 33.93 21.34
N ILE A 4 34.07 34.29 20.13
CA ILE A 4 33.42 33.87 18.88
C ILE A 4 33.74 32.39 18.58
N HIS A 5 34.95 31.93 18.90
CA HIS A 5 35.32 30.52 18.78
C HIS A 5 34.61 29.63 19.80
N ALA A 6 34.39 30.12 21.03
CA ALA A 6 33.61 29.39 22.03
C ALA A 6 32.14 29.24 21.61
N ALA A 7 31.55 30.28 21.00
CA ALA A 7 30.18 30.23 20.47
C ALA A 7 30.05 29.29 19.26
N MET A 8 31.04 29.26 18.35
CA MET A 8 31.06 28.30 17.24
C MET A 8 31.27 26.85 17.69
N LEU A 9 32.13 26.60 18.69
CA LEU A 9 32.33 25.26 19.24
C LEU A 9 31.09 24.75 19.99
N ALA A 10 30.39 25.62 20.72
CA ALA A 10 29.13 25.26 21.38
C ALA A 10 27.99 25.01 20.37
N GLY A 11 27.91 25.79 19.29
CA GLY A 11 26.94 25.59 18.21
C GLY A 11 27.15 24.28 17.44
N CYS A 12 28.40 23.93 17.14
CA CYS A 12 28.74 22.65 16.50
C CYS A 12 28.49 21.43 17.40
N LEU A 13 28.67 21.56 18.72
CA LEU A 13 28.39 20.46 19.65
C LEU A 13 26.88 20.18 19.80
N CYS A 14 26.02 21.21 19.70
CA CYS A 14 24.57 21.04 19.75
C CYS A 14 23.98 20.34 18.51
N CYS A 15 24.56 20.55 17.32
CA CYS A 15 24.10 19.86 16.10
C CYS A 15 24.52 18.38 16.05
N ALA A 16 25.59 17.99 16.76
CA ALA A 16 26.08 16.61 16.78
C ALA A 16 25.43 15.72 17.86
N LEU A 17 24.77 16.32 18.87
CA LEU A 17 24.25 15.61 20.04
C LEU A 17 22.71 15.51 20.10
N MET A 18 21.99 15.88 19.04
CA MET A 18 20.56 15.55 18.89
C MET A 18 20.32 14.50 17.80
N PRO A 19 20.54 13.20 18.07
CA PRO A 19 19.89 12.14 17.32
C PRO A 19 18.52 11.90 17.95
N ALA A 20 17.58 12.85 17.82
CA ALA A 20 16.23 12.64 18.32
C ALA A 20 15.20 13.25 17.36
N PHE A 21 14.45 12.33 16.72
CA PHE A 21 13.26 12.56 15.90
C PHE A 21 13.45 12.84 14.41
N ALA A 22 14.28 12.06 13.75
CA ALA A 22 13.89 11.52 12.45
C ALA A 22 13.85 9.99 12.58
N LYS A 23 12.80 9.49 13.22
CA LYS A 23 12.48 8.06 13.19
C LYS A 23 11.96 7.82 11.78
N ASP A 24 12.87 7.53 10.85
CA ASP A 24 12.67 7.28 9.42
C ASP A 24 11.20 6.94 9.08
N ALA A 25 10.42 7.98 8.84
CA ALA A 25 8.97 7.86 8.66
C ALA A 25 8.59 7.37 7.26
N GLY A 26 9.55 6.84 6.50
CA GLY A 26 9.31 6.21 5.20
C GLY A 26 9.12 4.69 5.27
N TRP A 27 9.51 4.04 6.37
CA TRP A 27 9.65 2.58 6.45
C TRP A 27 8.93 1.96 7.66
N GLN A 28 7.89 2.62 8.18
CA GLN A 28 7.16 2.12 9.35
C GLN A 28 6.34 0.85 9.09
N TRP A 29 6.10 0.53 7.81
CA TRP A 29 5.32 -0.59 7.32
C TRP A 29 5.90 -1.95 7.75
N TYR A 30 7.21 -2.03 8.02
CA TYR A 30 7.88 -3.26 8.47
C TYR A 30 7.87 -3.44 10.01
N ASN A 31 7.54 -2.39 10.76
CA ASN A 31 7.58 -2.40 12.23
C ASN A 31 6.20 -2.50 12.89
N GLU A 32 5.14 -2.51 12.08
CA GLU A 32 3.80 -2.78 12.59
C GLU A 32 3.74 -4.25 13.00
N LYS A 33 3.70 -4.48 14.32
CA LYS A 33 3.52 -5.83 14.85
C LYS A 33 2.16 -6.31 14.39
N LEU A 34 2.14 -7.33 13.53
CA LEU A 34 0.93 -8.04 13.14
C LEU A 34 0.17 -8.39 14.42
N LYS A 35 -1.00 -7.77 14.61
CA LYS A 35 -1.93 -8.23 15.65
C LYS A 35 -2.24 -9.70 15.37
N PRO A 36 -2.36 -10.55 16.39
CA PRO A 36 -2.90 -11.88 16.21
C PRO A 36 -4.20 -11.72 15.43
N HIS A 37 -4.27 -12.40 14.29
CA HIS A 37 -5.46 -12.47 13.46
C HIS A 37 -6.59 -12.96 14.37
N ASP A 38 -7.55 -12.07 14.66
CA ASP A 38 -8.79 -12.47 15.29
C ASP A 38 -9.37 -13.56 14.40
N GLU A 39 -9.47 -14.77 14.95
CA GLU A 39 -9.99 -15.96 14.29
C GLU A 39 -11.06 -15.57 13.27
N GLU A 40 -10.72 -15.76 11.99
CA GLU A 40 -11.66 -15.70 10.89
C GLU A 40 -12.89 -16.50 11.31
N ARG A 41 -13.95 -15.78 11.67
CA ARG A 41 -15.27 -16.36 11.84
C ARG A 41 -15.55 -17.10 10.55
N LYS A 42 -15.41 -18.43 10.61
CA LYS A 42 -15.52 -19.32 9.46
C LYS A 42 -16.83 -19.02 8.77
N ALA A 43 -16.78 -18.23 7.70
CA ALA A 43 -17.95 -17.90 6.93
C ALA A 43 -18.47 -19.23 6.38
N ALA A 44 -19.76 -19.49 6.54
CA ALA A 44 -20.41 -20.62 5.91
C ALA A 44 -20.02 -20.63 4.42
N PRO A 45 -19.76 -21.80 3.82
CA PRO A 45 -19.34 -21.87 2.43
C PRO A 45 -20.37 -21.14 1.57
N ALA A 46 -19.98 -20.00 1.02
CA ALA A 46 -20.79 -19.28 0.05
C ALA A 46 -21.07 -20.25 -1.10
N ALA A 47 -22.33 -20.30 -1.54
CA ALA A 47 -22.69 -21.06 -2.74
C ALA A 47 -21.70 -20.69 -3.86
N PRO A 48 -21.19 -21.68 -4.62
CA PRO A 48 -20.22 -21.38 -5.67
C PRO A 48 -20.83 -20.31 -6.58
N PRO A 49 -20.15 -19.17 -6.76
CA PRO A 49 -20.67 -18.12 -7.62
C PRO A 49 -20.92 -18.73 -9.01
N PRO A 50 -21.96 -18.28 -9.72
CA PRO A 50 -22.20 -18.74 -11.08
C PRO A 50 -20.90 -18.64 -11.86
N GLN A 51 -20.45 -19.79 -12.38
CA GLN A 51 -19.21 -19.86 -13.16
C GLN A 51 -19.49 -19.16 -14.48
N MET A 52 -19.24 -17.85 -14.52
CA MET A 52 -19.10 -17.13 -15.77
C MET A 52 -18.02 -17.80 -16.59
N ASP A 53 -18.20 -17.83 -17.92
CA ASP A 53 -17.14 -18.27 -18.81
C ASP A 53 -15.85 -17.47 -18.54
N ILE A 54 -14.70 -18.15 -18.59
CA ILE A 54 -13.41 -17.57 -18.20
C ILE A 54 -13.09 -16.35 -19.08
N LEU A 55 -13.39 -16.42 -20.38
CA LEU A 55 -13.15 -15.33 -21.32
C LEU A 55 -14.07 -14.15 -21.04
N GLU A 56 -15.34 -14.41 -20.72
CA GLU A 56 -16.30 -13.39 -20.35
C GLU A 56 -15.91 -12.66 -19.06
N LYS A 57 -15.47 -13.41 -18.04
CA LYS A 57 -14.97 -12.85 -16.78
C LYS A 57 -13.73 -11.98 -17.01
N LEU A 58 -12.79 -12.44 -17.84
CA LEU A 58 -11.58 -11.70 -18.18
C LEU A 58 -11.90 -10.42 -18.94
N ALA A 59 -12.75 -10.48 -19.96
CA ALA A 59 -13.16 -9.33 -20.74
C ALA A 59 -13.87 -8.27 -19.88
N THR A 60 -14.75 -8.72 -18.97
CA THR A 60 -15.47 -7.83 -18.04
C THR A 60 -14.51 -7.08 -17.11
N LEU A 61 -13.57 -7.81 -16.50
CA LEU A 61 -12.59 -7.21 -15.59
C LEU A 61 -11.65 -6.24 -16.34
N GLN A 62 -11.17 -6.62 -17.52
CA GLN A 62 -10.32 -5.75 -18.34
C GLN A 62 -11.03 -4.47 -18.74
N ALA A 63 -12.29 -4.56 -19.19
CA ALA A 63 -13.10 -3.40 -19.55
C ALA A 63 -13.33 -2.48 -18.34
N ALA A 64 -13.66 -3.04 -17.18
CA ALA A 64 -13.85 -2.28 -15.95
C ALA A 64 -12.55 -1.56 -15.51
N THR A 65 -11.40 -2.26 -15.55
CA THR A 65 -10.10 -1.66 -15.22
C THR A 65 -9.78 -0.50 -16.15
N LYS A 66 -9.91 -0.70 -17.47
CA LYS A 66 -9.65 0.34 -18.48
C LYS A 66 -10.55 1.55 -18.30
N ARG A 67 -11.84 1.33 -18.04
CA ARG A 67 -12.79 2.42 -17.80
C ARG A 67 -12.45 3.21 -16.54
N SER A 68 -12.21 2.52 -15.42
CA SER A 68 -11.86 3.19 -14.15
C SER A 68 -10.55 3.98 -14.25
N LEU A 69 -9.58 3.50 -15.02
CA LEU A 69 -8.35 4.23 -15.33
C LEU A 69 -8.64 5.53 -16.09
N TYR A 70 -9.48 5.46 -17.13
CA TYR A 70 -9.84 6.64 -17.90
C TYR A 70 -10.62 7.66 -17.07
N GLU A 71 -11.54 7.19 -16.22
CA GLU A 71 -12.26 8.07 -15.30
C GLU A 71 -11.30 8.74 -14.31
N ALA A 72 -10.30 8.02 -13.80
CA ALA A 72 -9.29 8.60 -12.90
C ALA A 72 -8.38 9.63 -13.58
N ILE A 73 -8.00 9.41 -14.85
CA ILE A 73 -7.12 10.33 -15.60
C ILE A 73 -7.89 11.55 -16.10
N LEU A 74 -9.06 11.35 -16.69
CA LEU A 74 -9.84 12.41 -17.33
C LEU A 74 -10.65 13.23 -16.32
N TYR A 75 -11.05 12.62 -15.20
CA TYR A 75 -11.81 13.27 -14.13
C TYR A 75 -11.14 13.02 -12.77
N PRO A 76 -10.01 13.70 -12.46
CA PRO A 76 -9.24 13.42 -11.25
C PRO A 76 -10.04 13.68 -9.98
N SER A 77 -10.22 12.64 -9.17
CA SER A 77 -10.82 12.70 -7.84
C SER A 77 -10.34 11.53 -6.98
N SER A 78 -10.42 11.68 -5.65
CA SER A 78 -10.10 10.59 -4.72
C SER A 78 -10.97 9.36 -4.97
N GLU A 79 -12.27 9.57 -5.26
CA GLU A 79 -13.19 8.47 -5.53
C GLU A 79 -12.82 7.70 -6.81
N ASN A 80 -12.49 8.41 -7.90
CA ASN A 80 -12.12 7.78 -9.17
C ASN A 80 -10.76 7.06 -9.06
N PHE A 81 -9.81 7.62 -8.31
CA PHE A 81 -8.56 6.92 -7.99
C PHE A 81 -8.83 5.64 -7.20
N VAL A 82 -9.65 5.70 -6.15
CA VAL A 82 -9.98 4.51 -5.32
C VAL A 82 -10.65 3.42 -6.16
N LYS A 83 -11.55 3.78 -7.09
CA LYS A 83 -12.18 2.83 -8.02
C LYS A 83 -11.12 2.07 -8.84
N TYR A 84 -10.21 2.79 -9.47
CA TYR A 84 -9.12 2.17 -10.24
C TYR A 84 -8.15 1.36 -9.36
N PHE A 85 -7.73 1.92 -8.22
CA PHE A 85 -6.78 1.30 -7.30
C PHE A 85 -7.28 -0.04 -6.74
N ARG A 86 -8.58 -0.17 -6.48
CA ARG A 86 -9.18 -1.45 -6.07
C ARG A 86 -9.02 -2.52 -7.14
N LEU A 87 -9.29 -2.19 -8.39
CA LEU A 87 -9.15 -3.12 -9.51
C LEU A 87 -7.68 -3.48 -9.76
N GLN A 88 -6.77 -2.51 -9.63
CA GLN A 88 -5.33 -2.77 -9.69
C GLN A 88 -4.89 -3.77 -8.61
N ASN A 89 -5.28 -3.54 -7.35
CA ASN A 89 -4.93 -4.44 -6.25
C ASN A 89 -5.51 -5.84 -6.42
N TYR A 90 -6.73 -5.96 -6.95
CA TYR A 90 -7.31 -7.27 -7.27
C TYR A 90 -6.42 -8.05 -8.24
N TRP A 91 -5.92 -7.43 -9.31
CA TRP A 91 -5.01 -8.11 -10.25
C TRP A 91 -3.69 -8.51 -9.59
N THR A 92 -3.12 -7.66 -8.74
CA THR A 92 -1.89 -7.97 -7.98
C THR A 92 -2.10 -9.16 -7.04
N GLN A 93 -3.21 -9.18 -6.29
CA GLN A 93 -3.56 -10.29 -5.40
C GLN A 93 -3.76 -11.59 -6.19
N GLN A 94 -4.46 -11.52 -7.33
CA GLN A 94 -4.69 -12.68 -8.17
C GLN A 94 -3.39 -13.22 -8.77
N ALA A 95 -2.46 -12.34 -9.17
CA ALA A 95 -1.13 -12.75 -9.62
C ALA A 95 -0.31 -13.41 -8.49
N GLY A 96 -0.49 -12.95 -7.24
CA GLY A 96 0.12 -13.55 -6.06
C GLY A 96 -0.35 -14.98 -5.75
N LEU A 97 -1.54 -15.38 -6.20
CA LEU A 97 -2.01 -16.76 -6.02
C LEU A 97 -1.19 -17.77 -6.85
N PHE A 98 -0.57 -17.33 -7.95
CA PHE A 98 0.27 -18.22 -8.76
C PHE A 98 1.52 -18.68 -7.99
N SER A 99 2.11 -17.84 -7.13
CA SER A 99 3.34 -18.17 -6.39
C SER A 99 3.12 -19.08 -5.17
N MET A 100 1.89 -19.17 -4.67
CA MET A 100 1.52 -20.07 -3.55
C MET A 100 1.26 -21.52 -3.98
N SER A 101 1.21 -21.80 -5.29
CA SER A 101 0.99 -23.16 -5.83
C SER A 101 2.29 -23.98 -5.95
N ALA A 102 3.46 -23.37 -5.75
CA ALA A 102 4.77 -24.02 -5.82
C ALA A 102 5.21 -24.54 -4.43
N LYS A 103 4.51 -25.54 -3.90
CA LYS A 103 4.98 -26.40 -2.79
C LYS A 103 4.47 -27.82 -2.99
#